data_AF-A0A533YF32-F1
#
_entry.id   AF-A0A533YF32-F1
#
_cell.length_a   1.000
_cell.length_b   1.000
_cell.length_c   1.000
_cell.angle_alpha   90.00
_cell.angle_beta   90.00
_cell.angle_gamma   90.00
#
_symmetry.space_group_name_H-M   'P 1'
#
loop_
_entity.id
_entity.type
_entity.pdbx_description
1 polymer ?
#
loop_
_entity_poly.entity_id
_entity_poly.type
_entity_poly.pdbx_seq_one_letter_code
_entity_poly.pdbx_strand_id
1 'polypeptide(L)'
;MTTKASKILYTKTDEAPALATYSFLPIVKAFTKAAGVSVELRDISLAGRIIATFPEYLTAQQKQSDDLAELGELAKTPDANIIKLPNISASIPQLKAAIKELQGQGYKLPDYPEDPKTDAEKEIKARYDKIKGSAVNPVLREGNSDRRAPLSVKQHAKKHPHKMGPWTPDSKTHVAHMTRGDFRSNEKSMTVADATDARIEFVGQDGKTTVLKPKLSFQAGEVIDATFMSRRALRQFLEEQIEDAQKEGVLFSLHMKATMMKVSDPKLFGHAVSVF
;
A
#
# COMPACT_ATOMS: atom_id res chain seq x y z
N MET A 1 9.95 -20.77 -32.86
CA MET A 1 10.71 -20.95 -31.62
C MET A 1 11.22 -19.58 -31.20
N THR A 2 10.76 -19.05 -30.06
CA THR A 2 11.15 -17.72 -29.57
C THR A 2 12.62 -17.73 -29.14
N THR A 3 13.47 -17.06 -29.91
CA THR A 3 14.94 -16.97 -29.74
C THR A 3 15.37 -15.98 -28.65
N LYS A 4 14.42 -15.49 -27.83
CA LYS A 4 14.72 -14.54 -26.76
C LYS A 4 14.94 -15.33 -25.47
N ALA A 5 16.16 -15.25 -24.92
CA ALA A 5 16.50 -15.85 -23.64
C ALA A 5 15.48 -15.40 -22.58
N SER A 6 14.86 -16.35 -21.88
CA SER A 6 13.89 -16.05 -20.82
C SER A 6 14.56 -15.22 -19.72
N LYS A 7 13.88 -14.19 -19.25
CA LYS A 7 14.40 -13.25 -18.25
C LYS A 7 13.49 -13.24 -17.03
N ILE A 8 14.07 -13.37 -15.84
CA ILE A 8 13.40 -13.18 -14.56
C ILE A 8 13.79 -11.81 -14.02
N LEU A 9 12.81 -11.01 -13.63
CA LEU A 9 13.03 -9.77 -12.91
C LEU A 9 12.87 -9.99 -11.41
N TYR A 10 13.96 -9.85 -10.69
CA TYR A 10 14.00 -10.00 -9.24
C TYR A 10 13.95 -8.63 -8.59
N THR A 11 13.02 -8.40 -7.67
CA THR A 11 12.91 -7.08 -7.04
C THR A 11 13.92 -6.92 -5.91
N LYS A 12 14.76 -5.88 -5.97
CA LYS A 12 15.48 -5.36 -4.81
C LYS A 12 14.52 -4.48 -4.02
N THR A 13 14.34 -4.81 -2.75
CA THR A 13 13.38 -4.16 -1.86
C THR A 13 14.09 -3.58 -0.64
N ASP A 14 13.52 -3.72 0.54
CA ASP A 14 13.91 -3.02 1.76
C ASP A 14 14.24 -4.02 2.88
N GLU A 15 14.95 -3.56 3.92
CA GLU A 15 15.12 -4.25 5.20
C GLU A 15 15.58 -5.72 5.06
N ALA A 16 14.95 -6.66 5.77
CA ALA A 16 15.37 -8.06 5.80
C ALA A 16 15.33 -8.76 4.41
N PRO A 17 14.27 -8.61 3.59
CA PRO A 17 14.28 -9.14 2.22
C PRO A 17 15.42 -8.61 1.35
N ALA A 18 15.81 -7.34 1.50
CA ALA A 18 16.95 -6.79 0.79
C ALA A 18 18.25 -7.50 1.19
N LEU A 19 18.52 -7.65 2.49
CA LEU A 19 19.68 -8.38 3.00
C LEU A 19 19.72 -9.83 2.52
N ALA A 20 18.59 -10.53 2.58
CA ALA A 20 18.47 -11.90 2.08
C ALA A 20 18.77 -11.99 0.57
N THR A 21 18.37 -10.97 -0.20
CA THR A 21 18.64 -10.90 -1.64
C THR A 21 20.14 -10.83 -1.93
N TYR A 22 20.93 -10.10 -1.15
CA TYR A 22 22.39 -10.03 -1.33
C TYR A 22 23.06 -11.41 -1.23
N SER A 23 22.57 -12.28 -0.35
CA SER A 23 23.08 -13.65 -0.21
C SER A 23 22.49 -14.61 -1.23
N PHE A 24 21.18 -14.56 -1.47
CA PHE A 24 20.47 -15.58 -2.22
C PHE A 24 20.48 -15.35 -3.74
N LEU A 25 20.45 -14.09 -4.20
CA LEU A 25 20.39 -13.79 -5.63
C LEU A 25 21.60 -14.32 -6.42
N PRO A 26 22.86 -14.26 -5.94
CA PRO A 26 23.99 -14.88 -6.62
C PRO A 26 23.81 -16.39 -6.84
N ILE A 27 23.21 -17.09 -5.86
CA ILE A 27 22.91 -18.52 -5.97
C ILE A 27 21.85 -18.74 -7.05
N VAL A 28 20.74 -17.99 -7.01
CA VAL A 28 19.69 -18.09 -8.04
C VAL A 28 20.27 -17.88 -9.44
N LYS A 29 21.07 -16.82 -9.64
CA LYS A 29 21.74 -16.52 -10.91
C LYS A 29 22.63 -17.67 -11.40
N ALA A 30 23.40 -18.29 -10.51
CA ALA A 30 24.29 -19.38 -10.86
C ALA A 30 23.51 -20.61 -11.37
N PHE A 31 22.41 -20.96 -10.71
CA PHE A 31 21.58 -22.10 -11.10
C PHE A 31 20.77 -21.83 -12.37
N THR A 32 20.18 -20.64 -12.52
CA THR A 32 19.36 -20.31 -13.70
C THR A 32 20.20 -20.16 -14.97
N LYS A 33 21.49 -19.80 -14.84
CA LYS A 33 22.43 -19.71 -15.98
C LYS A 33 22.54 -21.04 -16.72
N ALA A 34 22.50 -22.18 -16.02
CA ALA A 34 22.56 -23.50 -16.66
C ALA A 34 21.35 -23.77 -17.57
N ALA A 35 20.22 -23.10 -17.33
CA ALA A 35 19.00 -23.18 -18.14
C ALA A 35 18.89 -22.05 -19.19
N GLY A 36 19.94 -21.22 -19.35
CA GLY A 36 19.90 -20.07 -20.26
C GLY A 36 18.95 -18.94 -19.80
N VAL A 37 18.56 -18.92 -18.52
CA VAL A 37 17.65 -17.92 -17.95
C VAL A 37 18.45 -16.82 -17.25
N SER A 38 18.28 -15.58 -17.73
CA SER A 38 18.88 -14.40 -17.12
C SER A 38 18.04 -13.91 -15.94
N VAL A 39 18.70 -13.38 -14.90
CA VAL A 39 18.02 -12.77 -13.75
C VAL A 39 18.53 -11.36 -13.56
N GLU A 40 17.65 -10.39 -13.70
CA GLU A 40 17.98 -8.97 -13.54
C GLU A 40 17.34 -8.42 -12.28
N LEU A 41 18.07 -7.54 -11.60
CA LEU A 41 17.57 -6.86 -10.42
C LEU A 41 16.82 -5.60 -10.85
N ARG A 42 15.70 -5.30 -10.20
CA ARG A 42 14.96 -4.03 -10.33
C ARG A 42 14.73 -3.43 -8.96
N ASP A 43 15.18 -2.19 -8.76
CA ASP A 43 15.15 -1.51 -7.47
C ASP A 43 13.82 -0.79 -7.24
N ILE A 44 12.99 -1.38 -6.40
CA ILE A 44 11.72 -0.81 -5.95
C ILE A 44 11.73 -0.47 -4.45
N SER A 45 12.94 -0.37 -3.87
CA SER A 45 13.11 0.08 -2.48
C SER A 45 12.53 1.47 -2.26
N LEU A 46 12.26 1.84 -1.02
CA LEU A 46 11.81 3.18 -0.66
C LEU A 46 12.81 4.24 -1.13
N ALA A 47 14.10 4.06 -0.83
CA ALA A 47 15.16 4.95 -1.29
C ALA A 47 15.22 4.99 -2.82
N GLY A 48 15.12 3.82 -3.46
CA GLY A 48 15.06 3.66 -4.91
C GLY A 48 14.04 4.57 -5.57
N ARG A 49 12.80 4.44 -5.11
CA ARG A 49 11.65 5.21 -5.63
C ARG A 49 11.74 6.70 -5.32
N ILE A 50 12.31 7.09 -4.18
CA ILE A 50 12.55 8.51 -3.85
C ILE A 50 13.52 9.14 -4.85
N ILE A 51 14.69 8.53 -5.05
CA ILE A 51 15.73 9.04 -5.96
C ILE A 51 15.18 9.12 -7.40
N ALA A 52 14.51 8.08 -7.89
CA ALA A 52 13.94 8.05 -9.23
C ALA A 52 12.86 9.13 -9.43
N THR A 53 12.15 9.51 -8.36
CA THR A 53 11.10 10.52 -8.44
C THR A 53 11.66 11.92 -8.60
N PHE A 54 12.85 12.26 -8.08
CA PHE A 54 13.39 13.64 -8.01
C PHE A 54 14.70 13.86 -8.80
N PRO A 55 14.79 13.47 -10.09
CA PRO A 55 16.04 13.53 -10.84
C PRO A 55 16.64 14.94 -10.96
N GLU A 56 15.82 15.99 -10.93
CA GLU A 56 16.26 17.38 -11.02
C GLU A 56 17.04 17.86 -9.79
N TYR A 57 16.93 17.16 -8.65
CA TYR A 57 17.68 17.44 -7.43
C TYR A 57 19.00 16.66 -7.34
N LEU A 58 19.34 15.89 -8.39
CA LEU A 58 20.43 14.91 -8.37
C LEU A 58 21.53 15.22 -9.39
N THR A 59 22.76 14.87 -9.04
CA THR A 59 23.86 14.82 -10.03
C THR A 59 23.62 13.71 -11.04
N ALA A 60 24.33 13.75 -12.17
CA ALA A 60 24.22 12.71 -13.20
C ALA A 60 24.52 11.29 -12.65
N GLN A 61 25.44 11.17 -11.69
CA GLN A 61 25.85 9.92 -11.08
C GLN A 61 24.87 9.42 -10.00
N GLN A 62 24.07 10.31 -9.42
CA GLN A 62 23.07 9.98 -8.40
C GLN A 62 21.73 9.56 -9.01
N LYS A 63 21.46 9.93 -10.27
CA LYS A 63 20.24 9.56 -10.98
C LYS A 63 20.18 8.05 -11.21
N GLN A 64 18.96 7.52 -11.18
CA GLN A 64 18.67 6.13 -11.55
C GLN A 64 17.32 6.05 -12.28
N SER A 65 17.08 4.92 -12.93
CA SER A 65 15.83 4.60 -13.61
C SER A 65 14.65 4.50 -12.64
N ASP A 66 13.45 4.80 -13.15
CA ASP A 66 12.21 4.50 -12.44
C ASP A 66 11.80 3.03 -12.71
N ASP A 67 12.48 2.12 -12.02
CA ASP A 67 12.27 0.68 -12.17
C ASP A 67 10.84 0.25 -11.84
N LEU A 68 10.11 1.01 -11.00
CA LEU A 68 8.71 0.70 -10.71
C LEU A 68 7.82 1.01 -11.91
N ALA A 69 8.02 2.15 -12.57
CA ALA A 69 7.32 2.48 -13.81
C ALA A 69 7.64 1.48 -14.92
N GLU A 70 8.92 1.12 -15.10
CA GLU A 70 9.33 0.11 -16.09
C GLU A 70 8.70 -1.26 -15.83
N LEU A 71 8.68 -1.71 -14.57
CA LEU A 71 8.01 -2.96 -14.19
C LEU A 71 6.50 -2.91 -14.42
N GLY A 72 5.87 -1.75 -14.20
CA GLY A 72 4.44 -1.56 -14.46
C GLY A 72 4.07 -1.69 -15.93
N GLU A 73 4.89 -1.13 -16.82
CA GLU A 73 4.70 -1.32 -18.26
C GLU A 73 4.96 -2.77 -18.68
N LEU A 74 6.00 -3.40 -18.12
CA LEU A 74 6.29 -4.78 -18.44
C LEU A 74 5.19 -5.73 -17.96
N ALA A 75 4.58 -5.50 -16.79
CA ALA A 75 3.51 -6.33 -16.24
C ALA A 75 2.28 -6.45 -17.18
N LYS A 76 2.13 -5.51 -18.13
CA LYS A 76 1.10 -5.52 -19.16
C LYS A 76 1.49 -6.32 -20.41
N THR A 77 2.67 -6.93 -20.42
CA THR A 77 3.21 -7.70 -21.55
C THR A 77 3.27 -9.19 -21.24
N PRO A 78 3.14 -10.08 -22.25
CA PRO A 78 3.27 -11.53 -22.05
C PRO A 78 4.67 -11.98 -21.60
N ASP A 79 5.70 -11.17 -21.84
CA ASP A 79 7.09 -11.46 -21.49
C ASP A 79 7.38 -11.25 -19.98
N ALA A 80 6.41 -10.75 -19.20
CA ALA A 80 6.60 -10.44 -17.79
C ALA A 80 6.82 -11.70 -16.93
N ASN A 81 8.00 -11.80 -16.31
CA ASN A 81 8.29 -12.80 -15.29
C ASN A 81 8.96 -12.12 -14.10
N ILE A 82 8.16 -11.76 -13.10
CA ILE A 82 8.57 -10.90 -11.98
C ILE A 82 8.49 -11.69 -10.66
N ILE A 83 9.62 -11.83 -9.97
CA ILE A 83 9.69 -12.32 -8.59
C ILE A 83 9.68 -11.10 -7.65
N LYS A 84 8.51 -10.88 -7.03
CA LYS A 84 8.26 -9.76 -6.12
C LYS A 84 8.45 -10.15 -4.66
N LEU A 85 9.45 -9.57 -4.00
CA LEU A 85 9.73 -9.74 -2.57
C LEU A 85 8.93 -8.72 -1.73
N PRO A 86 8.74 -8.93 -0.41
CA PRO A 86 8.14 -7.91 0.45
C PRO A 86 8.93 -6.59 0.42
N ASN A 87 8.23 -5.46 0.48
CA ASN A 87 8.79 -4.11 0.43
C ASN A 87 8.03 -3.18 1.38
N ILE A 88 8.65 -2.05 1.73
CA ILE A 88 8.04 -1.03 2.59
C ILE A 88 6.88 -0.34 1.84
N SER A 89 5.70 -0.37 2.46
CA SER A 89 4.64 0.61 2.19
C SER A 89 4.81 1.77 3.18
N ALA A 90 5.45 2.86 2.75
CA ALA A 90 6.03 3.81 3.70
C ALA A 90 4.96 4.59 4.48
N SER A 91 5.09 4.60 5.81
CA SER A 91 4.47 5.62 6.66
C SER A 91 5.18 6.97 6.51
N ILE A 92 4.59 8.06 7.02
CA ILE A 92 5.24 9.39 7.02
C ILE A 92 6.59 9.36 7.78
N PRO A 93 6.70 8.77 8.99
CA PRO A 93 7.98 8.69 9.68
C PRO A 93 9.05 7.93 8.88
N GLN A 94 8.70 6.81 8.26
CA GLN A 94 9.64 6.05 7.42
C GLN A 94 10.08 6.85 6.19
N LEU A 95 9.16 7.57 5.55
CA LEU A 95 9.48 8.44 4.42
C LEU A 95 10.48 9.54 4.84
N LYS A 96 10.20 10.25 5.94
CA LYS A 96 11.09 11.30 6.46
C LYS A 96 12.47 10.75 6.85
N ALA A 97 12.51 9.57 7.46
CA ALA A 97 13.77 8.91 7.81
C ALA A 97 14.61 8.59 6.56
N ALA A 98 13.99 8.02 5.52
CA ALA A 98 14.68 7.71 4.26
C ALA A 98 15.17 8.97 3.54
N ILE A 99 14.37 10.06 3.50
CA ILE A 99 14.80 11.35 2.95
C ILE A 99 16.03 11.87 3.69
N LYS A 100 15.98 11.89 5.04
CA LYS A 100 17.08 12.36 5.88
C LYS A 100 18.35 11.53 5.69
N GLU A 101 18.22 10.21 5.59
CA GLU A 101 19.35 9.31 5.32
C GLU A 101 19.99 9.61 3.97
N LEU A 102 19.19 9.76 2.91
CA LEU A 102 19.68 10.12 1.57
C LEU A 102 20.32 11.50 1.53
N GLN A 103 19.75 12.49 2.21
CA GLN A 103 20.35 13.82 2.37
C GLN A 103 21.71 13.74 3.07
N GLY A 104 21.84 12.90 4.11
CA GLY A 104 23.12 12.62 4.77
C GLY A 104 24.16 11.98 3.85
N GLN A 105 23.73 11.31 2.79
CA GLN A 105 24.58 10.74 1.73
C GLN A 105 24.83 11.72 0.56
N GLY A 106 24.38 12.96 0.66
CA GLY A 106 24.64 14.01 -0.34
C GLY A 106 23.61 14.11 -1.47
N TYR A 107 22.46 13.42 -1.37
CA TYR A 107 21.34 13.62 -2.29
C TYR A 107 20.58 14.89 -1.88
N LYS A 108 20.55 15.92 -2.74
CA LYS A 108 19.93 17.23 -2.41
C LYS A 108 18.41 17.22 -2.50
N LEU A 109 17.77 16.16 -2.02
CA LEU A 109 16.33 15.95 -2.07
C LEU A 109 15.60 16.95 -1.16
N PRO A 110 14.43 17.46 -1.59
CA PRO A 110 13.63 18.34 -0.76
C PRO A 110 13.03 17.59 0.45
N ASP A 111 12.80 18.31 1.54
CA ASP A 111 12.08 17.75 2.69
C ASP A 111 10.62 17.46 2.36
N TYR A 112 9.98 16.56 3.13
CA TYR A 112 8.54 16.32 3.02
C TYR A 112 7.74 17.41 3.77
N PRO A 113 6.98 18.29 3.07
CA PRO A 113 6.20 19.32 3.72
C PRO A 113 4.85 18.74 4.17
N GLU A 114 4.62 18.67 5.49
CA GLU A 114 3.35 18.15 6.03
C GLU A 114 2.18 19.11 5.79
N ASP A 115 2.42 20.42 5.91
CA ASP A 115 1.45 21.50 5.74
C ASP A 115 1.97 22.52 4.71
N PRO A 116 1.87 22.22 3.40
CA PRO A 116 2.48 23.00 2.34
C PRO A 116 1.79 24.37 2.20
N LYS A 117 2.57 25.45 2.21
CA LYS A 117 2.10 26.84 2.09
C LYS A 117 2.34 27.42 0.70
N THR A 118 3.33 26.90 -0.01
CA THR A 118 3.69 27.34 -1.37
C THR A 118 3.32 26.31 -2.42
N ASP A 119 3.22 26.74 -3.68
CA ASP A 119 2.93 25.81 -4.78
C ASP A 119 4.06 24.81 -5.03
N ALA A 120 5.31 25.21 -4.78
CA ALA A 120 6.45 24.31 -4.80
C ALA A 120 6.32 23.20 -3.73
N GLU A 121 5.96 23.55 -2.48
CA GLU A 121 5.74 22.56 -1.44
C GLU A 121 4.56 21.63 -1.75
N LYS A 122 3.48 22.14 -2.36
CA LYS A 122 2.34 21.32 -2.79
C LYS A 122 2.77 20.30 -3.85
N GLU A 123 3.60 20.71 -4.80
CA GLU A 123 4.13 19.84 -5.87
C GLU A 123 5.07 18.76 -5.31
N ILE A 124 6.01 19.14 -4.43
CA ILE A 124 6.89 18.21 -3.71
C ILE A 124 6.07 17.20 -2.90
N LYS A 125 5.08 17.68 -2.13
CA LYS A 125 4.19 16.82 -1.34
C LYS A 125 3.44 15.85 -2.22
N ALA A 126 2.89 16.31 -3.34
CA ALA A 126 2.13 15.48 -4.25
C ALA A 126 2.98 14.34 -4.84
N ARG A 127 4.26 14.59 -5.15
CA ARG A 127 5.20 13.56 -5.60
C ARG A 127 5.51 12.55 -4.51
N TYR A 128 5.87 13.00 -3.31
CA TYR A 128 6.09 12.09 -2.17
C TYR A 128 4.84 11.29 -1.78
N ASP A 129 3.65 11.87 -1.91
CA ASP A 129 2.37 11.21 -1.60
C ASP A 129 2.05 10.04 -2.57
N LYS A 130 2.66 10.03 -3.76
CA LYS A 130 2.65 8.89 -4.69
C LYS A 130 3.60 7.77 -4.27
N ILE A 131 4.69 8.09 -3.56
CA ILE A 131 5.69 7.13 -3.09
C ILE A 131 5.26 6.44 -1.79
N LYS A 132 4.60 7.16 -0.88
CA LYS A 132 4.19 6.64 0.43
C LYS A 132 2.96 5.72 0.36
N GLY A 133 2.80 4.87 1.37
CA GLY A 133 1.77 3.84 1.42
C GLY A 133 2.04 2.70 0.42
N SER A 134 0.99 1.97 0.04
CA SER A 134 1.11 0.83 -0.88
C SER A 134 1.24 1.30 -2.35
N ALA A 135 2.38 1.90 -2.71
CA ALA A 135 2.63 2.42 -4.06
C ALA A 135 3.00 1.33 -5.08
N VAL A 136 3.65 0.24 -4.65
CA VAL A 136 4.16 -0.79 -5.57
C VAL A 136 3.08 -1.79 -6.02
N ASN A 137 2.25 -2.28 -5.09
CA ASN A 137 1.27 -3.32 -5.43
C ASN A 137 0.27 -2.91 -6.52
N PRO A 138 -0.30 -1.67 -6.52
CA PRO A 138 -1.23 -1.25 -7.57
C PRO A 138 -0.61 -1.21 -8.96
N VAL A 139 0.71 -1.08 -9.07
CA VAL A 139 1.43 -1.04 -10.36
C VAL A 139 1.74 -2.45 -10.89
N LEU A 140 2.02 -3.40 -10.00
CA LEU A 140 2.48 -4.73 -10.41
C LEU A 140 1.37 -5.78 -10.47
N ARG A 141 0.18 -5.51 -9.94
CA ARG A 141 -0.94 -6.46 -9.86
C ARG A 141 -1.91 -6.30 -11.02
N GLU A 142 -1.40 -6.46 -12.23
CA GLU A 142 -2.18 -6.53 -13.48
C GLU A 142 -2.85 -7.90 -13.65
N GLY A 143 -3.53 -8.37 -12.60
CA GLY A 143 -4.15 -9.68 -12.54
C GLY A 143 -4.73 -10.03 -11.18
N ASN A 144 -5.41 -11.17 -11.12
CA ASN A 144 -6.03 -11.68 -9.90
C ASN A 144 -5.02 -12.45 -9.01
N SER A 145 -5.46 -12.89 -7.84
CA SER A 145 -4.59 -13.51 -6.84
C SER A 145 -4.88 -15.01 -6.67
N ASP A 146 -3.92 -15.88 -7.01
CA ASP A 146 -3.86 -17.27 -6.51
C ASP A 146 -2.97 -17.32 -5.27
N ARG A 147 -3.54 -17.58 -4.08
CA ARG A 147 -2.82 -17.68 -2.81
C ARG A 147 -3.22 -18.94 -2.07
N ARG A 148 -2.23 -19.79 -1.81
CA ARG A 148 -2.40 -21.07 -1.10
C ARG A 148 -1.12 -21.48 -0.39
N ALA A 149 -1.26 -22.19 0.74
CA ALA A 149 -0.11 -22.80 1.40
C ALA A 149 0.43 -23.96 0.54
N PRO A 150 1.74 -24.02 0.25
CA PRO A 150 2.32 -25.15 -0.48
C PRO A 150 2.14 -26.48 0.28
N LEU A 151 1.98 -27.58 -0.46
CA LEU A 151 1.77 -28.91 0.13
C LEU A 151 2.91 -29.32 1.06
N SER A 152 4.16 -29.06 0.66
CA SER A 152 5.36 -29.34 1.45
C SER A 152 5.33 -28.60 2.80
N VAL A 153 4.96 -27.31 2.80
CA VAL A 153 4.81 -26.49 4.01
C VAL A 153 3.67 -27.03 4.89
N LYS A 154 2.53 -27.42 4.30
CA LYS A 154 1.41 -28.00 5.06
C LYS A 154 1.78 -29.34 5.71
N GLN A 155 2.49 -30.21 4.99
CA GLN A 155 2.98 -31.48 5.53
C GLN A 155 4.00 -31.26 6.65
N HIS A 156 4.92 -30.30 6.49
CA HIS A 156 5.86 -29.93 7.54
C HIS A 156 5.14 -29.44 8.80
N ALA A 157 4.14 -28.55 8.66
CA ALA A 157 3.35 -28.06 9.79
C ALA A 157 2.55 -29.16 10.50
N LYS A 158 2.15 -30.24 9.81
CA LYS A 158 1.53 -31.41 10.44
C LYS A 158 2.52 -32.22 11.29
N LYS A 159 3.77 -32.35 10.84
CA LYS A 159 4.84 -33.06 11.56
C LYS A 159 5.43 -32.24 12.70
N HIS A 160 5.43 -30.91 12.54
CA HIS A 160 5.98 -29.95 13.47
C HIS A 160 4.91 -28.89 13.79
N PRO A 161 3.87 -29.25 14.57
CA PRO A 161 2.80 -28.32 14.90
C PRO A 161 3.36 -27.12 15.67
N HIS A 162 2.99 -25.92 15.24
CA HIS A 162 3.27 -24.71 15.99
C HIS A 162 2.32 -24.63 17.19
N LYS A 163 2.73 -23.86 18.22
CA LYS A 163 1.91 -23.66 19.41
C LYS A 163 0.60 -22.97 19.03
N MET A 164 -0.51 -23.55 19.49
CA MET A 164 -1.84 -22.93 19.44
C MET A 164 -2.27 -22.68 20.89
N GLY A 165 -2.63 -21.44 21.21
CA GLY A 165 -3.15 -21.11 22.54
C GLY A 165 -4.46 -21.87 22.80
N PRO A 166 -4.68 -22.40 24.01
CA PRO A 166 -5.96 -23.03 24.34
C PRO A 166 -7.09 -21.99 24.31
N TRP A 167 -8.25 -22.41 23.83
CA TRP A 167 -9.48 -21.62 23.89
C TRP A 167 -10.37 -22.13 25.02
N THR A 168 -10.94 -21.21 25.80
CA THR A 168 -11.87 -21.53 26.88
C THR A 168 -13.29 -21.10 26.50
N PRO A 169 -14.33 -21.82 26.94
CA PRO A 169 -15.72 -21.40 26.73
C PRO A 169 -16.03 -20.06 27.42
N ASP A 170 -15.30 -19.72 28.49
CA ASP A 170 -15.47 -18.47 29.25
C ASP A 170 -14.72 -17.27 28.62
N SER A 171 -14.23 -17.40 27.38
CA SER A 171 -13.52 -16.32 26.69
C SER A 171 -14.44 -15.13 26.44
N LYS A 172 -14.09 -13.96 27.00
CA LYS A 172 -14.78 -12.68 26.74
C LYS A 172 -14.33 -11.97 25.45
N THR A 173 -13.31 -12.50 24.75
CA THR A 173 -12.84 -11.90 23.50
C THR A 173 -13.95 -11.93 22.44
N HIS A 174 -14.25 -10.76 21.89
CA HIS A 174 -15.24 -10.60 20.83
C HIS A 174 -14.82 -9.48 19.88
N VAL A 175 -15.46 -9.42 18.71
CA VAL A 175 -15.31 -8.32 17.76
C VAL A 175 -16.49 -7.38 17.94
N ALA A 176 -16.21 -6.13 18.30
CA ALA A 176 -17.17 -5.05 18.21
C ALA A 176 -17.06 -4.36 16.84
N HIS A 177 -18.19 -4.11 16.18
CA HIS A 177 -18.24 -3.37 14.93
C HIS A 177 -19.48 -2.47 14.88
N MET A 178 -19.41 -1.40 14.09
CA MET A 178 -20.54 -0.50 13.87
C MET A 178 -21.70 -1.25 13.19
N THR A 179 -22.93 -0.88 13.52
CA THR A 179 -24.17 -1.44 12.95
C THR A 179 -24.92 -0.46 12.05
N ARG A 180 -24.49 0.81 12.02
CA ARG A 180 -25.05 1.88 11.19
C ARG A 180 -24.01 2.99 10.98
N GLY A 181 -24.18 3.75 9.90
CA GLY A 181 -23.36 4.94 9.63
C GLY A 181 -21.90 4.63 9.29
N ASP A 182 -21.57 3.37 9.04
CA ASP A 182 -20.26 2.92 8.55
C ASP A 182 -20.25 2.82 7.02
N PHE A 183 -19.09 2.45 6.46
CA PHE A 183 -18.96 2.30 5.01
C PHE A 183 -19.91 1.24 4.45
N ARG A 184 -20.12 0.12 5.16
CA ARG A 184 -21.01 -0.95 4.70
C ARG A 184 -22.46 -0.48 4.64
N SER A 185 -22.93 0.18 5.69
CA SER A 185 -24.35 0.57 5.79
C SER A 185 -24.71 1.73 4.85
N ASN A 186 -23.73 2.53 4.42
CA ASN A 186 -23.94 3.71 3.58
C ASN A 186 -23.61 3.49 2.10
N GLU A 187 -23.17 2.29 1.72
CA GLU A 187 -22.73 2.01 0.35
C GLU A 187 -23.89 2.09 -0.65
N LYS A 188 -23.62 2.71 -1.78
CA LYS A 188 -24.43 2.65 -3.00
C LYS A 188 -23.53 2.18 -4.13
N SER A 189 -24.06 1.28 -4.94
CA SER A 189 -23.36 0.66 -6.06
C SER A 189 -24.16 0.78 -7.34
N MET A 190 -23.47 0.92 -8.46
CA MET A 190 -24.07 0.77 -9.79
C MET A 190 -23.06 0.25 -10.81
N THR A 191 -23.57 -0.38 -11.86
CA THR A 191 -22.78 -0.72 -13.05
C THR A 191 -22.96 0.37 -14.10
N VAL A 192 -21.85 0.89 -14.62
CA VAL A 192 -21.82 1.89 -15.69
C VAL A 192 -22.21 1.20 -17.00
N ALA A 193 -23.24 1.68 -17.70
CA ALA A 193 -23.70 1.08 -18.94
C ALA A 193 -22.71 1.33 -20.09
N ASP A 194 -22.33 2.59 -20.30
CA ASP A 194 -21.47 3.05 -21.38
C ASP A 194 -20.26 3.80 -20.84
N ALA A 195 -19.14 3.75 -21.57
CA ALA A 195 -17.94 4.50 -21.20
C ALA A 195 -18.25 6.00 -21.08
N THR A 196 -17.91 6.61 -19.95
CA THR A 196 -18.30 7.99 -19.64
C THR A 196 -17.31 8.66 -18.70
N ASP A 197 -17.37 9.98 -18.62
CA ASP A 197 -16.61 10.78 -17.67
C ASP A 197 -17.54 11.30 -16.57
N ALA A 198 -17.06 11.27 -15.33
CA ALA A 198 -17.75 11.79 -14.15
C ALA A 198 -16.83 12.75 -13.36
N ARG A 199 -17.44 13.50 -12.45
CA ARG A 199 -16.75 14.31 -11.44
C ARG A 199 -17.33 14.04 -10.05
N ILE A 200 -16.53 14.20 -9.01
CA ILE A 200 -17.00 14.18 -7.62
C ILE A 200 -17.07 15.61 -7.13
N GLU A 201 -18.24 16.03 -6.67
CA GLU A 201 -18.47 17.36 -6.10
C GLU A 201 -19.19 17.27 -4.75
N PHE A 202 -18.91 18.22 -3.88
CA PHE A 202 -19.62 18.43 -2.63
C PHE A 202 -20.46 19.70 -2.75
N VAL A 203 -21.77 19.58 -2.58
CA VAL A 203 -22.70 20.70 -2.53
C VAL A 203 -22.98 21.01 -1.07
N GLY A 204 -22.54 22.19 -0.62
CA GLY A 204 -22.76 22.66 0.74
C GLY A 204 -24.22 22.99 1.01
N GLN A 205 -24.59 23.07 2.30
CA GLN A 205 -25.93 23.51 2.71
C GLN A 205 -26.24 24.96 2.30
N ASP A 206 -25.19 25.75 2.07
CA ASP A 206 -25.23 27.11 1.51
C ASP A 206 -25.43 27.13 -0.02
N GLY A 207 -25.53 25.96 -0.66
CA GLY A 207 -25.63 25.81 -2.11
C GLY A 207 -24.30 25.93 -2.85
N LYS A 208 -23.18 26.14 -2.14
CA LYS A 208 -21.86 26.27 -2.77
C LYS A 208 -21.31 24.91 -3.19
N THR A 209 -20.91 24.79 -4.45
CA THR A 209 -20.29 23.56 -4.98
C THR A 209 -18.77 23.62 -4.88
N THR A 210 -18.18 22.58 -4.30
CA THR A 210 -16.72 22.34 -4.28
C THR A 210 -16.41 21.08 -5.07
N VAL A 211 -15.61 21.21 -6.13
CA VAL A 211 -15.16 20.04 -6.91
C VAL A 211 -14.07 19.31 -6.12
N LEU A 212 -14.34 18.06 -5.73
CA LEU A 212 -13.40 17.20 -5.01
C LEU A 212 -12.49 16.43 -5.98
N LYS A 213 -13.07 15.99 -7.10
CA LYS A 213 -12.32 15.34 -8.18
C LYS A 213 -12.90 15.76 -9.54
N PRO A 214 -12.15 16.49 -10.37
CA PRO A 214 -12.70 17.11 -11.58
C PRO A 214 -13.00 16.12 -12.70
N LYS A 215 -12.28 14.99 -12.76
CA LYS A 215 -12.45 13.96 -13.80
C LYS A 215 -12.17 12.56 -13.27
N LEU A 216 -13.07 11.64 -13.62
CA LEU A 216 -13.00 10.19 -13.48
C LEU A 216 -13.52 9.60 -14.78
N SER A 217 -12.73 8.77 -15.45
CA SER A 217 -13.16 8.09 -16.68
C SER A 217 -13.54 6.66 -16.32
N PHE A 218 -14.71 6.24 -16.77
CA PHE A 218 -15.25 4.90 -16.54
C PHE A 218 -15.41 4.14 -17.85
N GLN A 219 -15.26 2.82 -17.76
CA GLN A 219 -15.51 1.89 -18.85
C GLN A 219 -16.96 1.42 -18.86
N ALA A 220 -17.43 0.96 -20.02
CA ALA A 220 -18.69 0.22 -20.10
C ALA A 220 -18.58 -1.08 -19.29
N GLY A 221 -19.57 -1.35 -18.45
CA GLY A 221 -19.60 -2.50 -17.54
C GLY A 221 -18.81 -2.31 -16.24
N GLU A 222 -18.15 -1.16 -16.02
CA GLU A 222 -17.42 -0.89 -14.78
C GLU A 222 -18.39 -0.77 -13.59
N VAL A 223 -18.06 -1.41 -12.48
CA VAL A 223 -18.83 -1.27 -11.23
C VAL A 223 -18.23 -0.14 -10.40
N ILE A 224 -19.07 0.79 -9.98
CA ILE A 224 -18.68 1.92 -9.15
C ILE A 224 -19.47 1.93 -7.85
N ASP A 225 -18.76 2.19 -6.75
CA ASP A 225 -19.31 2.25 -5.42
C ASP A 225 -19.01 3.61 -4.78
N ALA A 226 -20.00 4.17 -4.08
CA ALA A 226 -19.86 5.37 -3.27
C ALA A 226 -20.36 5.11 -1.86
N THR A 227 -19.57 5.49 -0.87
CA THR A 227 -19.91 5.31 0.54
C THR A 227 -19.26 6.39 1.41
N PHE A 228 -19.63 6.46 2.69
CA PHE A 228 -19.02 7.35 3.66
C PHE A 228 -19.06 6.77 5.08
N MET A 229 -18.15 7.25 5.93
CA MET A 229 -18.14 6.97 7.36
C MET A 229 -18.67 8.19 8.11
N SER A 230 -19.73 8.02 8.89
CA SER A 230 -20.27 9.09 9.74
C SER A 230 -19.38 9.31 10.94
N ARG A 231 -18.70 10.46 11.00
CA ARG A 231 -17.88 10.86 12.16
C ARG A 231 -18.66 10.79 13.47
N ARG A 232 -19.93 11.23 13.47
CA ARG A 232 -20.77 11.21 14.68
C ARG A 232 -21.04 9.79 15.15
N ALA A 233 -21.46 8.91 14.23
CA ALA A 233 -21.75 7.51 14.56
C ALA A 233 -20.50 6.77 15.01
N LEU A 234 -19.36 7.02 14.36
CA LEU A 234 -18.07 6.41 14.72
C LEU A 234 -17.65 6.80 16.15
N ARG A 235 -17.72 8.09 16.50
CA ARG A 235 -17.31 8.54 17.83
C ARG A 235 -18.21 7.99 18.92
N GLN A 236 -19.52 8.03 18.71
CA GLN A 236 -20.48 7.41 19.63
C GLN A 236 -20.19 5.92 19.82
N PHE A 237 -19.97 5.18 18.72
CA PHE A 237 -19.62 3.76 18.80
C PHE A 237 -18.33 3.54 19.61
N LEU A 238 -17.29 4.32 19.36
CA LEU A 238 -16.02 4.21 20.10
C LEU A 238 -16.20 4.48 21.60
N GLU A 239 -16.95 5.53 21.97
CA GLU A 239 -17.29 5.86 23.37
C GLU A 239 -17.99 4.66 24.03
N GLU A 240 -19.05 4.14 23.40
CA GLU A 240 -19.81 2.97 23.89
C GLU A 240 -18.92 1.73 24.06
N GLN A 241 -18.00 1.46 23.12
CA GLN A 241 -17.14 0.27 23.20
C GLN A 241 -15.99 0.42 24.21
N ILE A 242 -15.53 1.64 24.48
CA ILE A 242 -14.54 1.90 25.54
C ILE A 242 -15.18 1.67 26.91
N GLU A 243 -16.40 2.17 27.11
CA GLU A 243 -17.17 1.94 28.34
C GLU A 243 -17.50 0.46 28.55
N ASP A 244 -17.93 -0.24 27.50
CA ASP A 244 -18.20 -1.68 27.55
C ASP A 244 -16.94 -2.49 27.90
N ALA A 245 -15.81 -2.21 27.25
CA ALA A 245 -14.55 -2.88 27.54
C ALA A 245 -14.12 -2.68 29.01
N GLN A 246 -14.30 -1.47 29.54
CA GLN A 246 -14.03 -1.16 30.94
C GLN A 246 -14.97 -1.92 31.88
N LYS A 247 -16.28 -1.96 31.58
CA LYS A 247 -17.29 -2.66 32.38
C LYS A 247 -17.06 -4.17 32.40
N GLU A 248 -16.69 -4.75 31.26
CA GLU A 248 -16.44 -6.18 31.13
C GLU A 248 -15.06 -6.61 31.64
N GLY A 249 -14.17 -5.64 31.92
CA GLY A 249 -12.81 -5.87 32.41
C GLY A 249 -11.90 -6.50 31.35
N VAL A 250 -12.09 -6.14 30.08
CA VAL A 250 -11.31 -6.67 28.94
C VAL A 250 -10.40 -5.60 28.34
N LEU A 251 -9.34 -6.05 27.64
CA LEU A 251 -8.44 -5.12 26.94
C LEU A 251 -9.12 -4.52 25.72
N PHE A 252 -9.17 -3.19 25.65
CA PHE A 252 -9.58 -2.48 24.45
C PHE A 252 -8.47 -2.57 23.40
N SER A 253 -8.80 -3.05 22.20
CA SER A 253 -7.87 -3.13 21.08
C SER A 253 -8.53 -2.64 19.79
N LEU A 254 -7.77 -1.90 18.99
CA LEU A 254 -8.23 -1.32 17.72
C LEU A 254 -7.46 -1.94 16.56
N HIS A 255 -8.18 -2.59 15.65
CA HIS A 255 -7.61 -3.34 14.53
C HIS A 255 -7.91 -2.63 13.21
N MET A 256 -6.87 -2.13 12.54
CA MET A 256 -6.99 -1.27 11.35
C MET A 256 -5.87 -1.52 10.35
N LYS A 257 -5.94 -0.88 9.18
CA LYS A 257 -4.97 -1.04 8.09
C LYS A 257 -4.40 0.29 7.57
N ALA A 258 -4.00 1.16 8.52
CA ALA A 258 -3.56 2.55 8.31
C ALA A 258 -2.59 2.79 7.14
N THR A 259 -1.65 1.87 6.91
CA THR A 259 -0.65 2.02 5.85
C THR A 259 -1.21 1.75 4.45
N MET A 260 -2.09 0.74 4.32
CA MET A 260 -2.75 0.45 3.04
C MET A 260 -3.81 1.51 2.77
N MET A 261 -4.66 1.75 3.77
CA MET A 261 -5.77 2.70 3.72
C MET A 261 -5.28 4.09 4.11
N LYS A 262 -4.30 4.60 3.35
CA LYS A 262 -3.48 5.79 3.69
C LYS A 262 -4.24 7.11 3.88
N VAL A 263 -5.54 7.13 3.59
CA VAL A 263 -6.41 8.31 3.71
C VAL A 263 -7.46 8.11 4.81
N SER A 264 -8.24 7.03 4.76
CA SER A 264 -9.35 6.79 5.69
C SER A 264 -8.83 6.43 7.08
N ASP A 265 -8.03 5.38 7.18
CA ASP A 265 -7.70 4.76 8.46
C ASP A 265 -6.89 5.68 9.37
N PRO A 266 -5.89 6.46 8.93
CA PRO A 266 -5.27 7.45 9.82
C PRO A 266 -6.26 8.45 10.45
N LYS A 267 -7.35 8.82 9.74
CA LYS A 267 -8.41 9.69 10.29
C LYS A 267 -9.29 8.94 11.29
N LEU A 268 -9.66 7.69 10.99
CA LEU A 268 -10.45 6.85 11.91
C LEU A 268 -9.67 6.57 13.20
N PHE A 269 -8.37 6.28 13.08
CA PHE A 269 -7.45 6.09 14.21
C PHE A 269 -7.34 7.37 15.05
N GLY A 270 -7.21 8.53 14.39
CA GLY A 270 -7.23 9.83 15.09
C GLY A 270 -8.52 10.06 15.87
N HIS A 271 -9.67 9.60 15.38
CA HIS A 271 -10.92 9.65 16.15
C HIS A 271 -10.89 8.73 17.36
N ALA A 272 -10.39 7.50 17.24
CA ALA A 272 -10.24 6.60 18.38
C ALA A 272 -9.31 7.18 19.47
N VAL A 273 -8.16 7.70 19.08
CA VAL A 273 -7.23 8.37 20.02
C VAL A 273 -7.85 9.61 20.67
N SER A 274 -8.69 10.36 19.95
CA SER A 274 -9.32 11.57 20.50
C SER A 274 -10.52 11.31 21.41
N VAL A 275 -10.99 10.07 21.46
CA VAL A 275 -12.15 9.64 22.25
C VAL A 275 -11.70 8.87 23.50
N PHE A 276 -10.66 8.06 23.35
CA PHE A 276 -9.97 7.39 24.44
C PHE A 276 -9.30 8.39 25.38
#